data_AF-A0A7Z0LSX8-F1
#
_entry.id   AF-A0A7Z0LSX8-F1
#
_cell.length_a   1.000
_cell.length_b   1.000
_cell.length_c   1.000
_cell.angle_alpha   90.00
_cell.angle_beta   90.00
_cell.angle_gamma   90.00
#
_symmetry.space_group_name_H-M   'P 1'
#
loop_
_entity.id
_entity.type
_entity.pdbx_description
1 polymer ?
#
loop_
_entity_poly.entity_id
_entity_poly.type
_entity_poly.pdbx_seq_one_letter_code
_entity_poly.pdbx_strand_id
1 'polypeptide(L)'
;MPKSKNRRKKSRSGKNRTPISGHTRVGKQLLPPFAKMEGKVVFSSWTNERMPEMIWAVTVRAIDDQDFAIFQFRRIINFIGNHERSEELSDLTHTGISKMDVALRTELIACITDHPAIAEALTILRLFNDLPAATNWMVCIPELAPDIELLMTAVGQNLWHQSQEATDCRWLRLMAQLAAGKLHVPREMAEEWIGYPDVGNQRSVRPSIRAMEIAPASMDPPDTTWADSFWLETWHNTPCLVLNHDAVVNPPTAPVTRTAISDLLGKLEEHWQGTHSTTSVDARHDSVFGIAFYALRLIDELLGVGVGTGILGRLGLRTLLEAYVSLHYLLHKDEDALWKKWRAYGAGQAKLNALRFDADMEPPKFINIDWIEQIAGEDIWEEFLNIELGSWSGLDLRKLSERSGCKEQYDTHYSWTSGYVHGTWGPVREASFTTCGNPLHRMHRYPDQKPLPDTVSDAADLVNRILDDLDAAYPGFSHRISEQ
;
A
#
# COMPACT_ATOMS: atom_id res chain seq x y z
N MET A 1 14.10 -38.33 8.39
CA MET A 1 13.07 -37.27 8.20
C MET A 1 12.89 -36.99 6.72
N PRO A 2 11.66 -37.06 6.17
CA PRO A 2 11.44 -36.71 4.77
C PRO A 2 11.65 -35.20 4.60
N LYS A 3 12.64 -34.81 3.80
CA LYS A 3 12.88 -33.42 3.43
C LYS A 3 11.66 -32.89 2.67
N SER A 4 10.92 -31.97 3.30
CA SER A 4 9.88 -31.18 2.65
C SER A 4 10.45 -30.55 1.36
N LYS A 5 9.95 -31.00 0.20
CA LYS A 5 10.37 -30.58 -1.14
C LYS A 5 9.71 -29.28 -1.61
N ASN A 6 9.17 -28.45 -0.73
CA ASN A 6 8.62 -27.15 -1.13
C ASN A 6 9.55 -26.00 -0.71
N ARG A 7 10.65 -25.82 -1.46
CA ARG A 7 11.39 -24.54 -1.46
C ARG A 7 10.43 -23.48 -2.01
N ARG A 8 9.75 -22.73 -1.13
CA ARG A 8 9.04 -21.50 -1.49
C ARG A 8 10.00 -20.63 -2.31
N LYS A 9 9.64 -20.31 -3.56
CA LYS A 9 10.40 -19.34 -4.37
C LYS A 9 10.51 -18.05 -3.56
N LYS A 10 11.75 -17.59 -3.33
CA LYS A 10 12.01 -16.31 -2.66
C LYS A 10 11.32 -15.20 -3.46
N SER A 11 10.70 -14.25 -2.77
CA SER A 11 10.12 -13.09 -3.44
C SER A 11 11.24 -12.30 -4.11
N ARG A 12 10.99 -11.77 -5.33
CA ARG A 12 11.95 -10.90 -6.04
C ARG A 12 12.38 -9.69 -5.19
N SER A 13 11.50 -9.24 -4.31
CA SER A 13 11.74 -8.11 -3.40
C SER A 13 12.58 -8.44 -2.17
N GLY A 14 12.94 -9.71 -1.93
CA GLY A 14 13.57 -10.16 -0.68
C GLY A 14 12.65 -10.12 0.56
N LYS A 15 11.55 -9.36 0.53
CA LYS A 15 10.54 -9.27 1.59
C LYS A 15 9.88 -10.62 1.91
N ASN A 16 9.63 -10.87 3.20
CA ASN A 16 8.92 -12.05 3.69
C ASN A 16 7.40 -11.87 3.50
N ARG A 17 6.90 -12.23 2.32
CA ARG A 17 5.47 -12.14 1.95
C ARG A 17 5.01 -13.41 1.26
N THR A 18 3.75 -13.76 1.47
CA THR A 18 3.12 -14.86 0.72
C THR A 18 2.98 -14.44 -0.75
N PRO A 19 3.49 -15.22 -1.73
CA PRO A 19 3.28 -14.92 -3.14
C PRO A 19 1.79 -15.02 -3.49
N ILE A 20 1.36 -14.43 -4.61
CA ILE A 20 -0.04 -14.53 -5.08
C ILE A 20 -0.46 -16.01 -5.19
N SER A 21 0.42 -16.89 -5.68
CA SER A 21 0.19 -18.34 -5.76
C SER A 21 0.01 -19.04 -4.40
N GLY A 22 0.38 -18.38 -3.30
CA GLY A 22 0.17 -18.87 -1.94
C GLY A 22 -1.15 -18.43 -1.31
N HIS A 23 -1.93 -17.58 -2.00
CA HIS A 23 -3.28 -17.20 -1.56
C HIS A 23 -4.30 -18.22 -2.05
N THR A 24 -5.37 -18.43 -1.29
CA THR A 24 -6.46 -19.32 -1.69
C THR A 24 -7.63 -18.48 -2.20
N ARG A 25 -8.12 -18.76 -3.41
CA ARG A 25 -9.33 -18.10 -3.92
C ARG A 25 -10.56 -18.69 -3.23
N VAL A 26 -11.38 -17.83 -2.62
CA VAL A 26 -12.68 -18.18 -2.05
C VAL A 26 -13.70 -17.18 -2.60
N GLY A 27 -14.60 -17.65 -3.46
CA GLY A 27 -15.53 -16.79 -4.20
C GLY A 27 -14.81 -15.70 -5.00
N LYS A 28 -15.07 -14.44 -4.65
CA LYS A 28 -14.47 -13.23 -5.24
C LYS A 28 -13.24 -12.70 -4.50
N GLN A 29 -12.77 -13.38 -3.45
CA GLN A 29 -11.64 -12.96 -2.63
C GLN A 29 -10.42 -13.86 -2.83
N LEU A 30 -9.22 -13.28 -2.65
CA LEU A 30 -7.96 -14.00 -2.50
C LEU A 30 -7.55 -13.94 -1.03
N LEU A 31 -7.76 -15.03 -0.30
CA LEU A 31 -7.47 -15.08 1.12
C LEU A 31 -5.98 -15.39 1.37
N PRO A 32 -5.29 -14.60 2.21
CA PRO A 32 -3.96 -14.97 2.67
C PRO A 32 -4.04 -16.22 3.57
N PRO A 33 -2.94 -17.00 3.73
CA PRO A 33 -2.94 -18.23 4.52
C PRO A 33 -3.49 -18.07 5.94
N PHE A 34 -3.23 -16.92 6.57
CA PHE A 34 -3.64 -16.62 7.94
C PHE A 34 -5.10 -16.22 8.09
N ALA A 35 -5.77 -15.74 7.03
CA ALA A 35 -7.20 -15.38 7.10
C ALA A 35 -8.11 -16.61 7.33
N LYS A 36 -7.60 -17.83 7.12
CA LYS A 36 -8.34 -19.07 7.48
C LYS A 36 -8.52 -19.27 8.99
N MET A 37 -7.85 -18.47 9.81
CA MET A 37 -7.94 -18.50 11.28
C MET A 37 -8.81 -17.37 11.85
N GLU A 38 -9.41 -16.54 10.98
CA GLU A 38 -10.26 -15.41 11.35
C GLU A 38 -11.50 -15.89 12.15
N GLY A 39 -11.81 -15.21 13.25
CA GLY A 39 -12.92 -15.53 14.16
C GLY A 39 -12.62 -16.60 15.23
N LYS A 40 -11.43 -17.20 15.26
CA LYS A 40 -11.06 -18.22 16.28
C LYS A 40 -10.07 -17.72 17.33
N VAL A 41 -9.44 -16.58 17.12
CA VAL A 41 -8.38 -16.03 17.97
C VAL A 41 -8.50 -14.50 17.96
N VAL A 42 -8.54 -13.87 19.14
CA VAL A 42 -8.41 -12.42 19.30
C VAL A 42 -6.92 -12.12 19.42
N PHE A 43 -6.38 -11.29 18.53
CA PHE A 43 -4.97 -10.92 18.54
C PHE A 43 -4.80 -9.52 19.13
N SER A 44 -3.87 -9.35 20.08
CA SER A 44 -3.52 -8.03 20.58
C SER A 44 -2.50 -7.35 19.65
N SER A 45 -2.74 -6.09 19.30
CA SER A 45 -1.81 -5.30 18.48
C SER A 45 -0.57 -4.93 19.28
N TRP A 46 0.63 -5.25 18.80
CA TRP A 46 1.85 -4.78 19.45
C TRP A 46 1.94 -3.26 19.48
N THR A 47 1.81 -2.64 18.31
CA THR A 47 1.98 -1.19 18.20
C THR A 47 0.86 -0.46 18.94
N ASN A 48 -0.40 -0.87 18.78
CA ASN A 48 -1.51 -0.08 19.34
C ASN A 48 -1.75 -0.37 20.82
N GLU A 49 -1.50 -1.59 21.30
CA GLU A 49 -1.92 -2.04 22.63
C GLU A 49 -0.72 -2.43 23.51
N ARG A 50 0.12 -3.38 23.07
CA ARG A 50 1.16 -3.97 23.94
C ARG A 50 2.36 -3.06 24.18
N MET A 51 2.81 -2.33 23.18
CA MET A 51 4.02 -1.49 23.29
C MET A 51 3.83 -0.34 24.28
N PRO A 52 2.70 0.41 24.30
CA PRO A 52 2.41 1.37 25.36
C PRO A 52 2.43 0.74 26.77
N GLU A 53 1.87 -0.45 26.92
CA GLU A 53 1.88 -1.20 28.19
C GLU A 53 3.28 -1.62 28.65
N MET A 54 4.23 -1.67 27.73
CA MET A 54 5.62 -2.06 27.99
C MET A 54 6.58 -0.88 27.78
N ILE A 55 6.10 0.38 27.83
CA ILE A 55 6.93 1.53 27.45
C ILE A 55 8.20 1.62 28.29
N TRP A 56 8.17 1.19 29.56
CA TRP A 56 9.37 1.11 30.39
C TRP A 56 10.44 0.16 29.80
N ALA A 57 10.05 -1.03 29.31
CA ALA A 57 10.98 -2.00 28.73
C ALA A 57 11.44 -1.55 27.34
N VAL A 58 10.53 -0.92 26.58
CA VAL A 58 10.83 -0.29 25.28
C VAL A 58 11.91 0.79 25.45
N THR A 59 11.84 1.59 26.52
CA THR A 59 12.86 2.58 26.86
C THR A 59 14.17 1.93 27.29
N VAL A 60 14.14 0.92 28.16
CA VAL A 60 15.36 0.16 28.53
C VAL A 60 16.04 -0.43 27.30
N ARG A 61 15.27 -0.89 26.31
CA ARG A 61 15.83 -1.39 25.06
C ARG A 61 16.46 -0.30 24.20
N ALA A 62 16.06 0.96 24.33
CA ALA A 62 16.53 2.03 23.46
C ALA A 62 17.79 2.76 23.95
N ILE A 63 18.11 2.66 25.25
CA ILE A 63 19.15 3.48 25.88
C ILE A 63 20.57 2.97 25.63
N ASP A 64 20.72 1.71 25.21
CA ASP A 64 22.01 1.08 24.91
C ASP A 64 21.82 -0.09 23.92
N ASP A 65 22.86 -0.90 23.73
CA ASP A 65 22.84 -2.06 22.85
C ASP A 65 21.93 -3.21 23.35
N GLN A 66 21.80 -4.24 22.51
CA GLN A 66 20.95 -5.38 22.80
C GLN A 66 21.43 -6.16 24.03
N ASP A 67 22.75 -6.30 24.20
CA ASP A 67 23.34 -7.13 25.24
C ASP A 67 23.06 -6.51 26.61
N PHE A 68 23.18 -5.18 26.72
CA PHE A 68 22.78 -4.43 27.90
C PHE A 68 21.30 -4.68 28.25
N ALA A 69 20.39 -4.50 27.30
CA ALA A 69 18.96 -4.64 27.54
C ALA A 69 18.60 -6.08 27.94
N ILE A 70 19.11 -7.08 27.24
CA ILE A 70 18.87 -8.50 27.54
C ILE A 70 19.45 -8.88 28.91
N PHE A 71 20.63 -8.36 29.27
CA PHE A 71 21.20 -8.56 30.60
C PHE A 71 20.28 -8.04 31.71
N GLN A 72 19.77 -6.81 31.55
CA GLN A 72 18.85 -6.20 32.52
C GLN A 72 17.51 -6.94 32.58
N PHE A 73 16.98 -7.38 31.44
CA PHE A 73 15.79 -8.21 31.40
C PHE A 73 15.99 -9.56 32.10
N ARG A 74 17.14 -10.24 31.91
CA ARG A 74 17.48 -11.48 32.63
C ARG A 74 17.55 -11.24 34.15
N ARG A 75 18.09 -10.11 34.59
CA ARG A 75 18.13 -9.73 36.01
C ARG A 75 16.71 -9.63 36.60
N ILE A 76 15.79 -8.97 35.90
CA ILE A 76 14.38 -8.86 36.31
C ILE A 76 13.69 -10.23 36.29
N ILE A 77 13.89 -11.05 35.26
CA ILE A 77 13.32 -12.40 35.17
C ILE A 77 13.83 -13.28 36.33
N ASN A 78 15.11 -13.18 36.69
CA ASN A 78 15.68 -13.90 37.82
C ASN A 78 15.11 -13.43 39.15
N PHE A 79 14.88 -12.12 39.33
CA PHE A 79 14.16 -11.61 40.49
C PHE A 79 12.78 -12.24 40.60
N ILE A 80 12.00 -12.25 39.52
CA ILE A 80 10.66 -12.84 39.47
C ILE A 80 10.69 -14.32 39.85
N GLY A 81 11.55 -15.12 39.20
CA GLY A 81 11.59 -16.57 39.41
C GLY A 81 12.06 -17.00 40.81
N ASN A 82 12.78 -16.15 41.53
CA ASN A 82 13.26 -16.43 42.89
C ASN A 82 12.41 -15.77 43.99
N HIS A 83 11.39 -14.99 43.62
CA HIS A 83 10.55 -14.30 44.58
C HIS A 83 9.53 -15.24 45.22
N GLU A 84 9.27 -15.12 46.53
CA GLU A 84 8.28 -15.97 47.23
C GLU A 84 6.86 -15.81 46.66
N ARG A 85 6.55 -14.61 46.15
CA ARG A 85 5.29 -14.25 45.47
C ARG A 85 5.43 -14.24 43.94
N SER A 86 6.24 -15.14 43.37
CA SER A 86 6.59 -15.17 41.93
C SER A 86 5.38 -15.11 41.00
N GLU A 87 4.32 -15.87 41.30
CA GLU A 87 3.12 -15.95 40.47
C GLU A 87 2.43 -14.59 40.24
N GLU A 88 2.50 -13.69 41.23
CA GLU A 88 1.90 -12.36 41.20
C GLU A 88 2.72 -11.34 40.38
N LEU A 89 3.97 -11.67 40.04
CA LEU A 89 4.90 -10.83 39.26
C LEU A 89 4.90 -11.18 37.75
N SER A 90 3.95 -12.00 37.30
CA SER A 90 3.90 -12.52 35.93
C SER A 90 3.50 -11.50 34.86
N ASP A 91 2.80 -10.42 35.23
CA ASP A 91 2.33 -9.39 34.30
C ASP A 91 3.12 -8.10 34.43
N LEU A 92 4.07 -7.92 33.53
CA LEU A 92 4.98 -6.77 33.48
C LEU A 92 4.44 -5.55 32.73
N THR A 93 3.16 -5.58 32.33
CA THR A 93 2.50 -4.42 31.73
C THR A 93 2.26 -3.32 32.76
N HIS A 94 2.18 -2.05 32.36
CA HIS A 94 1.82 -0.96 33.28
C HIS A 94 0.49 -1.24 33.99
N THR A 95 -0.51 -1.69 33.26
CA THR A 95 -1.81 -2.08 33.82
C THR A 95 -1.68 -3.27 34.77
N GLY A 96 -0.89 -4.30 34.43
CA GLY A 96 -0.61 -5.45 35.28
C GLY A 96 0.09 -5.07 36.59
N ILE A 97 1.15 -4.28 36.49
CA ILE A 97 1.90 -3.73 37.62
C ILE A 97 0.99 -2.93 38.54
N SER A 98 0.07 -2.12 38.00
CA SER A 98 -0.83 -1.31 38.83
C SER A 98 -1.83 -2.12 39.66
N LYS A 99 -2.13 -3.36 39.25
CA LYS A 99 -3.02 -4.29 39.97
C LYS A 99 -2.31 -5.08 41.07
N MET A 100 -0.97 -5.04 41.13
CA MET A 100 -0.19 -5.70 42.18
C MET A 100 -0.40 -5.02 43.53
N ASP A 101 -0.24 -5.80 44.61
CA ASP A 101 -0.13 -5.28 45.97
C ASP A 101 0.98 -4.22 46.08
N VAL A 102 0.78 -3.20 46.91
CA VAL A 102 1.65 -2.01 46.95
C VAL A 102 3.09 -2.35 47.31
N ALA A 103 3.30 -3.27 48.24
CA ALA A 103 4.65 -3.70 48.64
C ALA A 103 5.37 -4.40 47.48
N LEU A 104 4.72 -5.41 46.90
CA LEU A 104 5.26 -6.18 45.78
C LEU A 104 5.51 -5.31 44.54
N ARG A 105 4.59 -4.38 44.24
CA ARG A 105 4.73 -3.40 43.16
C ARG A 105 5.95 -2.51 43.35
N THR A 106 6.19 -2.07 44.57
CA THR A 106 7.33 -1.21 44.92
C THR A 106 8.64 -1.98 44.77
N GLU A 107 8.69 -3.25 45.21
CA GLU A 107 9.86 -4.12 45.05
C GLU A 107 10.19 -4.38 43.57
N LEU A 108 9.18 -4.67 42.74
CA LEU A 108 9.37 -4.87 41.32
C LEU A 108 9.87 -3.60 40.62
N ILE A 109 9.24 -2.45 40.86
CA ILE A 109 9.65 -1.18 40.26
C ILE A 109 11.07 -0.81 40.70
N ALA A 110 11.40 -0.98 41.98
CA ALA A 110 12.76 -0.76 42.47
C ALA A 110 13.77 -1.69 41.80
N CYS A 111 13.43 -2.96 41.57
CA CYS A 111 14.27 -3.89 40.80
C CYS A 111 14.49 -3.39 39.37
N ILE A 112 13.44 -2.93 38.69
CA ILE A 112 13.53 -2.38 37.32
C ILE A 112 14.45 -1.15 37.28
N THR A 113 14.30 -0.23 38.23
CA THR A 113 15.01 1.06 38.27
C THR A 113 16.36 1.02 39.00
N ASP A 114 16.81 -0.14 39.46
CA ASP A 114 18.03 -0.28 40.28
C ASP A 114 19.31 0.19 39.53
N HIS A 115 19.33 0.10 38.19
CA HIS A 115 20.43 0.63 37.40
C HIS A 115 20.25 2.15 37.16
N PRO A 116 21.23 3.01 37.48
CA PRO A 116 21.09 4.47 37.38
C PRO A 116 20.68 4.97 35.98
N ALA A 117 21.30 4.45 34.92
CA ALA A 117 20.95 4.82 33.54
C ALA A 117 19.50 4.44 33.17
N ILE A 118 18.96 3.34 33.74
CA ILE A 118 17.56 2.96 33.53
C ILE A 118 16.65 3.92 34.29
N ALA A 119 16.95 4.21 35.55
CA ALA A 119 16.16 5.14 36.36
C ALA A 119 16.07 6.51 35.69
N GLU A 120 17.21 7.04 35.23
CA GLU A 120 17.29 8.31 34.50
C GLU A 120 16.50 8.27 33.18
N ALA A 121 16.66 7.22 32.38
CA ALA A 121 15.91 7.06 31.12
C ALA A 121 14.39 6.97 31.35
N LEU A 122 13.96 6.34 32.44
CA LEU A 122 12.54 6.21 32.78
C LEU A 122 11.91 7.50 33.32
N THR A 123 12.66 8.60 33.42
CA THR A 123 12.08 9.94 33.64
C THR A 123 11.06 10.30 32.57
N ILE A 124 11.12 9.72 31.36
CA ILE A 124 10.09 9.85 30.30
C ILE A 124 8.68 9.49 30.77
N LEU A 125 8.53 8.64 31.80
CA LEU A 125 7.24 8.30 32.39
C LEU A 125 6.55 9.51 33.04
N ARG A 126 7.30 10.55 33.40
CA ARG A 126 6.78 11.83 33.92
C ARG A 126 5.97 12.62 32.88
N LEU A 127 6.04 12.25 31.59
CA LEU A 127 5.28 12.90 30.52
C LEU A 127 3.79 12.56 30.53
N PHE A 128 3.38 11.54 31.28
CA PHE A 128 2.04 10.96 31.19
C PHE A 128 1.25 11.19 32.48
N ASN A 129 0.05 11.75 32.33
CA ASN A 129 -0.84 12.05 33.44
C ASN A 129 -1.57 10.80 33.94
N ASP A 130 -1.98 9.92 33.02
CA ASP A 130 -2.77 8.74 33.34
C ASP A 130 -1.92 7.46 33.51
N LEU A 131 -0.62 7.60 33.80
CA LEU A 131 0.29 6.47 33.95
C LEU A 131 -0.17 5.50 35.05
N PRO A 132 -0.40 4.20 34.75
CA PRO A 132 -0.72 3.22 35.76
C PRO A 132 0.41 3.08 36.79
N ALA A 133 0.03 3.09 38.08
CA ALA A 133 0.96 3.10 39.22
C ALA A 133 1.93 4.29 39.24
N ALA A 134 1.53 5.46 38.69
CA ALA A 134 2.37 6.66 38.60
C ALA A 134 3.15 6.95 39.89
N THR A 135 2.48 7.01 41.04
CA THR A 135 3.13 7.34 42.33
C THR A 135 4.29 6.40 42.65
N ASN A 136 4.17 5.10 42.39
CA ASN A 136 5.24 4.14 42.65
C ASN A 136 6.42 4.35 41.69
N TRP A 137 6.15 4.61 40.40
CA TRP A 137 7.19 4.96 39.43
C TRP A 137 7.92 6.24 39.83
N MET A 138 7.19 7.30 40.20
CA MET A 138 7.75 8.61 40.54
C MET A 138 8.70 8.59 41.74
N VAL A 139 8.50 7.66 42.68
CA VAL A 139 9.38 7.46 43.85
C VAL A 139 10.71 6.81 43.46
N CYS A 140 10.71 5.96 42.45
CA CYS A 140 11.87 5.16 42.05
C CYS A 140 12.70 5.78 40.92
N ILE A 141 12.18 6.81 40.24
CA ILE A 141 12.90 7.55 39.20
C ILE A 141 13.39 8.92 39.73
N PRO A 142 14.57 9.40 39.30
CA PRO A 142 15.09 10.67 39.76
C PRO A 142 14.19 11.85 39.34
N GLU A 143 14.30 12.95 40.08
CA GLU A 143 13.59 14.20 39.80
C GLU A 143 14.36 15.00 38.74
N LEU A 144 14.34 14.49 37.51
CA LEU A 144 14.94 15.10 36.33
C LEU A 144 13.87 15.36 35.26
N ALA A 145 14.16 16.30 34.36
CA ALA A 145 13.29 16.59 33.23
C ALA A 145 13.23 15.37 32.27
N PRO A 146 12.05 14.99 31.77
CA PRO A 146 11.90 13.89 30.83
C PRO A 146 12.54 14.18 29.47
N ASP A 147 13.18 13.18 28.87
CA ASP A 147 13.75 13.26 27.52
C ASP A 147 12.75 12.76 26.46
N ILE A 148 12.11 13.69 25.76
CA ILE A 148 11.12 13.36 24.72
C ILE A 148 11.76 12.73 23.48
N GLU A 149 13.00 13.05 23.15
CA GLU A 149 13.72 12.50 22.00
C GLU A 149 14.07 11.03 22.25
N LEU A 150 14.39 10.68 23.50
CA LEU A 150 14.54 9.29 23.92
C LEU A 150 13.22 8.52 23.76
N LEU A 151 12.09 9.10 24.21
CA LEU A 151 10.77 8.48 24.02
C LEU A 151 10.46 8.27 22.53
N MET A 152 10.71 9.28 21.68
CA MET A 152 10.56 9.16 20.22
C MET A 152 11.43 8.05 19.65
N THR A 153 12.70 7.98 20.06
CA THR A 153 13.65 6.95 19.62
C THR A 153 13.19 5.55 20.03
N ALA A 154 12.81 5.36 21.29
CA ALA A 154 12.37 4.10 21.83
C ALA A 154 11.12 3.57 21.13
N VAL A 155 10.12 4.44 20.97
CA VAL A 155 8.87 4.12 20.25
C VAL A 155 9.16 3.86 18.77
N GLY A 156 10.00 4.66 18.13
CA GLY A 156 10.38 4.50 16.72
C GLY A 156 11.06 3.16 16.41
N GLN A 157 12.02 2.74 17.23
CA GLN A 157 12.72 1.46 17.09
C GLN A 157 11.80 0.24 17.32
N ASN A 158 10.76 0.41 18.15
CA ASN A 158 9.82 -0.66 18.52
C ASN A 158 8.51 -0.63 17.72
N LEU A 159 8.26 0.39 16.89
CA LEU A 159 7.00 0.57 16.17
C LEU A 159 6.69 -0.58 15.22
N TRP A 160 7.72 -1.06 14.51
CA TRP A 160 7.58 -2.19 13.60
C TRP A 160 7.56 -3.50 14.38
N HIS A 161 6.39 -4.12 14.44
CA HIS A 161 6.14 -5.35 15.22
C HIS A 161 7.05 -6.57 14.92
N GLN A 162 7.88 -6.52 13.87
CA GLN A 162 8.86 -7.57 13.54
C GLN A 162 10.31 -7.14 13.74
N SER A 163 10.55 -5.97 14.34
CA SER A 163 11.90 -5.50 14.67
C SER A 163 12.55 -6.37 15.75
N GLN A 164 13.87 -6.23 15.89
CA GLN A 164 14.63 -6.96 16.90
C GLN A 164 14.22 -6.48 18.30
N GLU A 165 14.11 -5.17 18.44
CA GLU A 165 13.75 -4.43 19.64
C GLU A 165 12.36 -4.83 20.15
N ALA A 166 11.37 -4.88 19.24
CA ALA A 166 10.03 -5.34 19.58
C ALA A 166 10.05 -6.82 20.01
N THR A 167 10.94 -7.64 19.44
CA THR A 167 11.06 -9.05 19.83
C THR A 167 11.70 -9.20 21.21
N ASP A 168 12.70 -8.38 21.55
CA ASP A 168 13.37 -8.39 22.85
C ASP A 168 12.39 -8.03 23.99
N CYS A 169 11.55 -7.00 23.79
CA CYS A 169 10.54 -6.60 24.77
C CYS A 169 9.44 -7.66 24.95
N ARG A 170 9.02 -8.31 23.87
CA ARG A 170 8.06 -9.43 23.92
C ARG A 170 8.65 -10.66 24.60
N TRP A 171 9.93 -10.93 24.35
CA TRP A 171 10.66 -12.01 25.01
C TRP A 171 10.67 -11.82 26.52
N LEU A 172 11.01 -10.62 27.01
CA LEU A 172 10.94 -10.30 28.44
C LEU A 172 9.57 -10.67 29.04
N ARG A 173 8.48 -10.23 28.41
CA ARG A 173 7.12 -10.51 28.90
C ARG A 173 6.83 -12.01 28.98
N LEU A 174 7.17 -12.77 27.93
CA LEU A 174 6.96 -14.23 27.94
C LEU A 174 7.82 -14.93 28.99
N MET A 175 9.07 -14.51 29.14
CA MET A 175 9.99 -15.11 30.10
C MET A 175 9.60 -14.79 31.54
N ALA A 176 9.02 -13.62 31.81
CA ALA A 176 8.44 -13.31 33.11
C ALA A 176 7.28 -14.27 33.45
N GLN A 177 6.40 -14.55 32.50
CA GLN A 177 5.32 -15.52 32.69
C GLN A 177 5.84 -16.95 32.87
N LEU A 178 6.89 -17.33 32.14
CA LEU A 178 7.53 -18.63 32.27
C LEU A 178 8.21 -18.78 33.65
N ALA A 179 8.95 -17.76 34.09
CA ALA A 179 9.61 -17.73 35.40
C ALA A 179 8.62 -17.73 36.55
N ALA A 180 7.48 -17.04 36.40
CA ALA A 180 6.38 -17.02 37.35
C ALA A 180 5.48 -18.26 37.31
N GLY A 181 5.80 -19.28 36.49
CA GLY A 181 5.01 -20.51 36.37
C GLY A 181 3.64 -20.33 35.69
N LYS A 182 3.35 -19.18 35.08
CA LYS A 182 2.08 -18.90 34.38
C LYS A 182 2.06 -19.36 32.92
N LEU A 183 3.22 -19.59 32.32
CA LEU A 183 3.36 -20.09 30.95
C LEU A 183 4.07 -21.45 30.95
N HIS A 184 3.52 -22.42 30.23
CA HIS A 184 4.11 -23.75 30.06
C HIS A 184 4.35 -24.02 28.58
N VAL A 185 5.59 -24.33 28.21
CA VAL A 185 5.98 -24.64 26.83
C VAL A 185 6.82 -25.92 26.79
N PRO A 186 6.91 -26.60 25.63
CA PRO A 186 7.80 -27.75 25.47
C PRO A 186 9.24 -27.41 25.84
N ARG A 187 9.93 -28.35 26.49
CA ARG A 187 11.30 -28.14 26.99
C ARG A 187 12.27 -27.62 25.92
N GLU A 188 12.25 -28.21 24.72
CA GLU A 188 13.12 -27.78 23.61
C GLU A 188 12.91 -26.30 23.24
N MET A 189 11.65 -25.84 23.26
CA MET A 189 11.29 -24.44 23.02
C MET A 189 11.74 -23.54 24.17
N ALA A 190 11.54 -23.98 25.43
CA ALA A 190 12.00 -23.25 26.60
C ALA A 190 13.52 -23.06 26.58
N GLU A 191 14.29 -24.09 26.23
CA GLU A 191 15.76 -24.02 26.18
C GLU A 191 16.25 -22.99 25.14
N GLU A 192 15.65 -22.95 23.94
CA GLU A 192 15.96 -21.93 22.93
C GLU A 192 15.54 -20.52 23.37
N TRP A 193 14.41 -20.37 24.07
CA TRP A 193 13.95 -19.07 24.57
C TRP A 193 14.79 -18.56 25.74
N ILE A 194 15.18 -19.42 26.67
CA ILE A 194 16.07 -19.07 27.79
C ILE A 194 17.42 -18.58 27.25
N GLY A 195 17.95 -19.25 26.23
CA GLY A 195 19.22 -18.89 25.61
C GLY A 195 19.13 -17.78 24.55
N TYR A 196 17.97 -17.21 24.29
CA TYR A 196 17.82 -16.07 23.37
C TYR A 196 18.64 -14.85 23.83
N PRO A 197 19.29 -14.10 22.92
CA PRO A 197 19.31 -14.25 21.45
C PRO A 197 20.41 -15.20 20.90
N ASP A 198 21.19 -15.83 21.77
CA ASP A 198 22.43 -16.52 21.39
C ASP A 198 22.23 -18.00 21.02
N VAL A 199 21.17 -18.62 21.51
CA VAL A 199 20.89 -20.05 21.34
C VAL A 199 19.75 -20.27 20.35
N GLY A 200 19.90 -21.32 19.53
CA GLY A 200 18.91 -21.71 18.54
C GLY A 200 18.96 -20.90 17.24
N ASN A 201 18.17 -21.31 16.26
CA ASN A 201 18.10 -20.61 14.99
C ASN A 201 17.22 -19.36 15.11
N GLN A 202 17.80 -18.16 15.11
CA GLN A 202 17.07 -16.90 15.25
C GLN A 202 16.06 -16.59 14.12
N ARG A 203 16.06 -17.36 13.02
CA ARG A 203 14.98 -17.31 12.00
C ARG A 203 13.75 -18.13 12.39
N SER A 204 13.84 -18.94 13.44
CA SER A 204 12.78 -19.76 14.03
C SER A 204 12.40 -19.24 15.43
N VAL A 205 13.39 -18.95 16.27
CA VAL A 205 13.19 -18.50 17.66
C VAL A 205 12.40 -17.18 17.72
N ARG A 206 12.84 -16.12 17.03
CA ARG A 206 12.15 -14.82 17.02
C ARG A 206 10.70 -14.89 16.54
N PRO A 207 10.36 -15.55 15.41
CA PRO A 207 8.96 -15.76 15.06
C PRO A 207 8.17 -16.54 16.12
N SER A 208 8.76 -17.54 16.77
CA SER A 208 8.07 -18.34 17.79
C SER A 208 7.73 -17.53 19.04
N ILE A 209 8.65 -16.70 19.52
CA ILE A 209 8.44 -15.73 20.61
C ILE A 209 7.27 -14.81 20.26
N ARG A 210 7.33 -14.16 19.08
CA ARG A 210 6.27 -13.24 18.65
C ARG A 210 4.92 -13.92 18.51
N ALA A 211 4.89 -15.14 17.97
CA ALA A 211 3.66 -15.90 17.80
C ALA A 211 3.05 -16.29 19.15
N MET A 212 3.87 -16.68 20.13
CA MET A 212 3.39 -17.01 21.48
C MET A 212 2.88 -15.76 22.21
N GLU A 213 3.59 -14.63 22.12
CA GLU A 213 3.19 -13.40 22.82
C GLU A 213 1.86 -12.82 22.30
N ILE A 214 1.61 -12.97 21.00
CA ILE A 214 0.38 -12.53 20.31
C ILE A 214 -0.82 -13.42 20.65
N ALA A 215 -0.60 -14.66 21.09
CA ALA A 215 -1.68 -15.56 21.43
C ALA A 215 -2.49 -14.97 22.61
N PRO A 216 -3.84 -14.96 22.54
CA PRO A 216 -4.67 -14.38 23.58
C PRO A 216 -4.44 -15.10 24.91
N ALA A 217 -4.17 -14.31 25.95
CA ALA A 217 -4.13 -14.80 27.33
C ALA A 217 -5.55 -15.05 27.89
N SER A 218 -6.56 -14.40 27.32
CA SER A 218 -7.98 -14.50 27.69
C SER A 218 -8.90 -14.39 26.47
N MET A 219 -10.13 -14.89 26.61
CA MET A 219 -11.21 -14.67 25.63
C MET A 219 -11.80 -13.25 25.72
N ASP A 220 -11.60 -12.57 26.84
CA ASP A 220 -12.03 -11.19 27.04
C ASP A 220 -11.12 -10.22 26.27
N PRO A 221 -11.68 -9.12 25.72
CA PRO A 221 -10.89 -8.09 25.06
C PRO A 221 -9.89 -7.47 26.04
N PRO A 222 -8.68 -7.10 25.58
CA PRO A 222 -7.70 -6.45 26.43
C PRO A 222 -8.22 -5.09 26.90
N ASP A 223 -7.85 -4.71 28.12
CA ASP A 223 -8.01 -3.34 28.63
C ASP A 223 -7.07 -2.40 27.85
N THR A 224 -7.64 -1.48 27.08
CA THR A 224 -6.89 -0.52 26.26
C THR A 224 -6.78 0.87 26.89
N THR A 225 -7.28 1.07 28.12
CA THR A 225 -7.40 2.40 28.74
C THR A 225 -6.08 3.15 28.77
N TRP A 226 -5.01 2.50 29.24
CA TRP A 226 -3.67 3.09 29.26
C TRP A 226 -3.10 3.29 27.86
N ALA A 227 -3.22 2.30 26.98
CA ALA A 227 -2.69 2.41 25.62
C ALA A 227 -3.35 3.56 24.84
N ASP A 228 -4.66 3.73 24.97
CA ASP A 228 -5.41 4.82 24.35
C ASP A 228 -5.00 6.18 24.95
N SER A 229 -4.85 6.29 26.27
CA SER A 229 -4.38 7.53 26.92
C SER A 229 -2.94 7.87 26.52
N PHE A 230 -2.01 6.90 26.56
CA PHE A 230 -0.63 7.08 26.10
C PHE A 230 -0.58 7.72 24.70
N TRP A 231 -1.29 7.15 23.74
CA TRP A 231 -1.27 7.66 22.38
C TRP A 231 -1.98 9.01 22.20
N LEU A 232 -3.01 9.27 23.00
CA LEU A 232 -3.72 10.55 23.01
C LEU A 232 -2.82 11.65 23.58
N GLU A 233 -2.16 11.39 24.71
CA GLU A 233 -1.23 12.30 25.36
C GLU A 233 -0.04 12.60 24.44
N THR A 234 0.59 11.59 23.83
CA THR A 234 1.72 11.84 22.91
C THR A 234 1.31 12.59 21.65
N TRP A 235 0.10 12.37 21.14
CA TRP A 235 -0.46 13.12 20.01
C TRP A 235 -0.66 14.60 20.34
N HIS A 236 -1.18 14.91 21.53
CA HIS A 236 -1.42 16.29 21.94
C HIS A 236 -0.13 17.04 22.30
N ASN A 237 0.86 16.33 22.82
CA ASN A 237 2.07 16.93 23.38
C ASN A 237 3.24 16.98 22.39
N THR A 238 3.11 16.43 21.18
CA THR A 238 4.18 16.49 20.17
C THR A 238 3.69 16.99 18.81
N PRO A 239 4.52 17.72 18.05
CA PRO A 239 4.14 18.16 16.71
C PRO A 239 4.29 17.03 15.69
N CYS A 240 3.65 17.18 14.53
CA CYS A 240 3.94 16.32 13.39
C CYS A 240 5.38 16.58 12.89
N LEU A 241 6.09 15.50 12.53
CA LEU A 241 7.41 15.59 11.93
C LEU A 241 7.29 15.39 10.41
N VAL A 242 7.69 16.40 9.64
CA VAL A 242 7.78 16.30 8.18
C VAL A 242 9.06 15.58 7.84
N LEU A 243 8.95 14.42 7.18
CA LEU A 243 10.10 13.76 6.58
C LEU A 243 10.41 14.47 5.27
N ASN A 244 11.59 15.06 5.17
CA ASN A 244 12.11 15.51 3.88
C ASN A 244 12.33 14.27 3.02
N HIS A 245 11.44 14.04 2.07
CA HIS A 245 11.68 13.06 1.03
C HIS A 245 12.62 13.70 0.02
N ASP A 246 13.71 13.01 -0.31
CA ASP A 246 14.45 13.33 -1.53
C ASP A 246 13.46 13.36 -2.68
N ALA A 247 13.59 14.37 -3.55
CA ALA A 247 12.83 14.42 -4.79
C ALA A 247 12.96 13.05 -5.44
N VAL A 248 11.83 12.41 -5.78
CA VAL A 248 11.87 11.19 -6.60
C VAL A 248 12.54 11.62 -7.90
N VAL A 249 13.84 11.33 -8.02
CA VAL A 249 14.60 11.56 -9.24
C VAL A 249 14.08 10.51 -10.20
N ASN A 250 13.02 10.87 -10.93
CA ASN A 250 12.67 10.14 -12.13
C ASN A 250 13.88 10.32 -13.06
N PRO A 251 14.55 9.24 -13.49
CA PRO A 251 15.58 9.37 -14.50
C PRO A 251 14.95 10.12 -15.68
N PRO A 252 15.65 11.09 -16.30
CA PRO A 252 15.13 11.78 -17.46
C PRO A 252 14.76 10.72 -18.50
N THR A 253 13.47 10.53 -18.69
CA THR A 253 12.92 9.79 -19.82
C THR A 253 13.41 10.52 -21.07
N ALA A 254 13.88 9.78 -22.07
CA ALA A 254 14.32 10.37 -23.34
C ALA A 254 13.29 11.43 -23.76
N PRO A 255 13.71 12.64 -24.20
CA PRO A 255 12.81 13.78 -24.21
C PRO A 255 11.73 13.58 -25.28
N VAL A 256 10.59 13.02 -24.87
CA VAL A 256 9.33 13.13 -25.61
C VAL A 256 9.00 14.61 -25.62
N THR A 257 9.16 15.25 -26.78
CA THR A 257 8.93 16.69 -26.92
C THR A 257 7.66 16.95 -27.70
N ARG A 258 7.01 18.07 -27.41
CA ARG A 258 5.84 18.53 -28.18
C ARG A 258 6.16 18.70 -29.67
N THR A 259 7.39 19.14 -30.00
CA THR A 259 7.86 19.23 -31.38
C THR A 259 7.87 17.87 -32.05
N ALA A 260 8.43 16.83 -31.40
CA ALA A 260 8.42 15.48 -31.95
C ALA A 260 7.00 14.93 -32.15
N ILE A 261 6.07 15.21 -31.22
CA ILE A 261 4.66 14.81 -31.37
C ILE A 261 4.00 15.55 -32.54
N SER A 262 4.23 16.85 -32.68
CA SER A 262 3.70 17.65 -33.78
C SER A 262 4.24 17.20 -35.14
N ASP A 263 5.53 16.87 -35.23
CA ASP A 263 6.14 16.37 -36.47
C ASP A 263 5.56 15.00 -36.84
N LEU A 264 5.34 14.14 -35.84
CA LEU A 264 4.74 12.82 -36.04
C LEU A 264 3.27 12.91 -36.45
N LEU A 265 2.54 13.89 -35.90
CA LEU A 265 1.16 14.18 -36.29
C LEU A 265 1.08 14.58 -37.78
N GLY A 266 1.95 15.49 -38.23
CA GLY A 266 1.99 15.90 -39.64
C GLY A 266 2.29 14.73 -40.59
N LYS A 267 3.25 13.86 -40.22
CA LYS A 267 3.54 12.64 -41.00
C LYS A 267 2.36 11.67 -41.02
N LEU A 268 1.63 11.55 -39.92
CA LEU A 268 0.44 10.70 -39.84
C LEU A 268 -0.69 11.25 -40.72
N GLU A 269 -0.85 12.57 -40.78
CA GLU A 269 -1.79 13.25 -41.69
C GLU A 269 -1.45 13.00 -43.16
N GLU A 270 -0.17 13.10 -43.55
CA GLU A 270 0.28 12.76 -44.90
C GLU A 270 -0.01 11.30 -45.27
N HIS A 271 0.26 10.37 -44.35
CA HIS A 271 -0.02 8.94 -44.55
C HIS A 271 -1.52 8.64 -44.63
N TRP A 272 -2.32 9.28 -43.77
CA TRP A 272 -3.78 9.20 -43.82
C TRP A 272 -4.32 9.67 -45.18
N GLN A 273 -3.83 10.81 -45.71
CA GLN A 273 -4.20 11.29 -47.04
C GLN A 273 -3.81 10.31 -48.15
N GLY A 274 -2.61 9.75 -48.08
CA GLY A 274 -2.08 8.84 -49.09
C GLY A 274 -2.71 7.44 -49.13
N THR A 275 -3.47 7.06 -48.11
CA THR A 275 -4.02 5.69 -47.95
C THR A 275 -5.53 5.60 -48.21
N HIS A 276 -6.20 6.70 -48.55
CA HIS A 276 -7.61 6.65 -48.94
C HIS A 276 -7.80 5.90 -50.26
N SER A 277 -8.72 4.94 -50.26
CA SER A 277 -9.15 4.23 -51.47
C SER A 277 -10.59 4.55 -51.89
N THR A 278 -11.33 5.32 -51.10
CA THR A 278 -12.74 5.62 -51.35
C THR A 278 -13.12 7.02 -50.83
N THR A 279 -14.20 7.59 -51.39
CA THR A 279 -14.87 8.78 -50.85
C THR A 279 -16.09 8.44 -50.00
N SER A 280 -16.45 7.16 -49.89
CA SER A 280 -17.47 6.67 -48.96
C SER A 280 -16.90 6.50 -47.56
N VAL A 281 -17.76 6.24 -46.58
CA VAL A 281 -17.33 5.82 -45.24
C VAL A 281 -16.45 4.57 -45.34
N ASP A 282 -15.27 4.63 -44.71
CA ASP A 282 -14.36 3.50 -44.52
C ASP A 282 -14.15 3.30 -43.02
N ALA A 283 -15.00 2.46 -42.41
CA ALA A 283 -15.01 2.26 -40.97
C ALA A 283 -13.66 1.73 -40.44
N ARG A 284 -12.90 0.96 -41.23
CA ARG A 284 -11.60 0.45 -40.82
C ARG A 284 -10.56 1.55 -40.84
N HIS A 285 -10.46 2.29 -41.96
CA HIS A 285 -9.50 3.38 -42.13
C HIS A 285 -9.70 4.47 -41.07
N ASP A 286 -10.94 4.95 -40.94
CA ASP A 286 -11.30 5.99 -39.98
C ASP A 286 -11.03 5.56 -38.54
N SER A 287 -11.27 4.30 -38.18
CA SER A 287 -11.01 3.79 -36.83
C SER A 287 -9.50 3.70 -36.54
N VAL A 288 -8.71 3.15 -37.46
CA VAL A 288 -7.26 2.96 -37.28
C VAL A 288 -6.56 4.31 -37.15
N PHE A 289 -6.80 5.22 -38.10
CA PHE A 289 -6.19 6.55 -38.06
C PHE A 289 -6.78 7.42 -36.95
N GLY A 290 -8.08 7.36 -36.72
CA GLY A 290 -8.75 8.11 -35.65
C GLY A 290 -8.19 7.77 -34.26
N ILE A 291 -7.98 6.48 -33.98
CA ILE A 291 -7.36 6.04 -32.71
C ILE A 291 -5.90 6.50 -32.62
N ALA A 292 -5.13 6.45 -33.71
CA ALA A 292 -3.75 6.94 -33.73
C ALA A 292 -3.65 8.45 -33.50
N PHE A 293 -4.50 9.25 -34.15
CA PHE A 293 -4.62 10.69 -33.91
C PHE A 293 -5.02 11.00 -32.46
N TYR A 294 -6.00 10.26 -31.94
CA TYR A 294 -6.43 10.39 -30.55
C TYR A 294 -5.29 10.09 -29.57
N ALA A 295 -4.49 9.05 -29.83
CA ALA A 295 -3.34 8.69 -29.01
C ALA A 295 -2.22 9.76 -29.02
N LEU A 296 -1.91 10.34 -30.20
CA LEU A 296 -0.93 11.43 -30.31
C LEU A 296 -1.39 12.70 -29.58
N ARG A 297 -2.68 13.04 -29.64
CA ARG A 297 -3.24 14.16 -28.87
C ARG A 297 -3.16 13.93 -27.37
N LEU A 298 -3.51 12.72 -26.91
CA LEU A 298 -3.43 12.38 -25.49
C LEU A 298 -2.01 12.51 -24.95
N ILE A 299 -0.99 12.01 -25.65
CA ILE A 299 0.38 12.15 -25.15
C ILE A 299 0.87 13.61 -25.18
N ASP A 300 0.45 14.44 -26.14
CA ASP A 300 0.74 15.88 -26.11
C ASP A 300 0.14 16.56 -24.86
N GLU A 301 -1.10 16.21 -24.50
CA GLU A 301 -1.73 16.69 -23.26
C GLU A 301 -0.94 16.25 -22.01
N LEU A 302 -0.40 15.03 -22.00
CA LEU A 302 0.45 14.52 -20.91
C LEU A 302 1.76 15.30 -20.74
N LEU A 303 2.25 15.96 -21.78
CA LEU A 303 3.41 16.87 -21.73
C LEU A 303 3.06 18.25 -21.15
N GLY A 304 1.83 18.47 -20.68
CA GLY A 304 1.48 19.61 -19.84
C GLY A 304 2.29 19.64 -18.54
N VAL A 305 2.65 20.83 -18.06
CA VAL A 305 3.41 21.01 -16.81
C VAL A 305 2.69 20.31 -15.65
N GLY A 306 3.35 19.31 -15.06
CA GLY A 306 2.83 18.54 -13.92
C GLY A 306 1.79 17.47 -14.25
N VAL A 307 1.38 17.30 -15.52
CA VAL A 307 0.33 16.35 -15.92
C VAL A 307 0.85 14.91 -15.83
N GLY A 308 1.97 14.60 -16.48
CA GLY A 308 2.60 13.26 -16.44
C GLY A 308 3.02 12.81 -15.04
N THR A 309 3.33 13.76 -14.15
CA THR A 309 3.65 13.50 -12.73
C THR A 309 2.44 13.66 -11.80
N GLY A 310 1.23 13.68 -12.35
CA GLY A 310 -0.01 13.90 -11.60
C GLY A 310 -1.04 12.78 -11.77
N ILE A 311 -2.23 12.99 -11.20
CA ILE A 311 -3.38 12.08 -11.33
C ILE A 311 -3.78 11.92 -12.80
N LEU A 312 -3.84 13.04 -13.53
CA LEU A 312 -4.24 13.06 -14.95
C LEU A 312 -3.29 12.23 -15.82
N GLY A 313 -1.99 12.18 -15.51
CA GLY A 313 -1.04 11.29 -16.17
C GLY A 313 -1.45 9.82 -16.15
N ARG A 314 -1.97 9.34 -15.02
CA ARG A 314 -2.45 7.95 -14.88
C ARG A 314 -3.77 7.72 -15.59
N LEU A 315 -4.64 8.73 -15.63
CA LEU A 315 -5.88 8.67 -16.39
C LEU A 315 -5.59 8.61 -17.89
N GLY A 316 -4.71 9.48 -18.40
CA GLY A 316 -4.28 9.46 -19.80
C GLY A 316 -3.58 8.16 -20.18
N LEU A 317 -2.68 7.66 -19.32
CA LEU A 317 -2.03 6.35 -19.53
C LEU A 317 -3.06 5.22 -19.60
N ARG A 318 -4.09 5.26 -18.74
CA ARG A 318 -5.18 4.28 -18.79
C ARG A 318 -5.95 4.39 -20.10
N THR A 319 -6.31 5.59 -20.52
CA THR A 319 -7.04 5.82 -21.78
C THR A 319 -6.25 5.31 -22.98
N LEU A 320 -4.94 5.57 -23.04
CA LEU A 320 -4.05 5.03 -24.09
C LEU A 320 -4.04 3.49 -24.11
N LEU A 321 -4.01 2.85 -22.95
CA LEU A 321 -4.09 1.39 -22.86
C LEU A 321 -5.42 0.86 -23.42
N GLU A 322 -6.55 1.48 -23.08
CA GLU A 322 -7.85 1.04 -23.59
C GLU A 322 -7.99 1.23 -25.10
N ALA A 323 -7.44 2.33 -25.62
CA ALA A 323 -7.36 2.61 -27.05
C ALA A 323 -6.52 1.55 -27.78
N TYR A 324 -5.32 1.25 -27.27
CA TYR A 324 -4.46 0.19 -27.82
C TYR A 324 -5.15 -1.17 -27.82
N VAL A 325 -5.71 -1.61 -26.68
CA VAL A 325 -6.38 -2.92 -26.59
C VAL A 325 -7.56 -3.02 -27.56
N SER A 326 -8.31 -1.92 -27.72
CA SER A 326 -9.45 -1.87 -28.65
C SER A 326 -9.01 -1.96 -30.10
N LEU A 327 -8.05 -1.13 -30.52
CA LEU A 327 -7.49 -1.15 -31.88
C LEU A 327 -6.90 -2.53 -32.21
N HIS A 328 -6.05 -3.04 -31.32
CA HIS A 328 -5.38 -4.33 -31.49
C HIS A 328 -6.40 -5.46 -31.62
N TYR A 329 -7.49 -5.44 -30.86
CA TYR A 329 -8.56 -6.43 -30.99
C TYR A 329 -9.33 -6.31 -32.31
N LEU A 330 -9.63 -5.09 -32.75
CA LEU A 330 -10.30 -4.87 -34.04
C LEU A 330 -9.44 -5.38 -35.20
N LEU A 331 -8.14 -5.11 -35.19
CA LEU A 331 -7.18 -5.62 -36.18
C LEU A 331 -6.94 -7.13 -36.07
N HIS A 332 -6.94 -7.69 -34.86
CA HIS A 332 -6.81 -9.13 -34.66
C HIS A 332 -7.98 -9.92 -35.28
N LYS A 333 -9.18 -9.32 -35.31
CA LYS A 333 -10.35 -9.90 -35.97
C LYS A 333 -10.42 -9.54 -37.45
N ASP A 334 -10.15 -8.28 -37.76
CA ASP A 334 -10.21 -7.66 -39.08
C ASP A 334 -11.46 -8.00 -39.90
N GLU A 335 -12.63 -7.95 -39.24
CA GLU A 335 -13.93 -8.23 -39.86
C GLU A 335 -14.67 -6.92 -40.15
N ASP A 336 -15.08 -6.67 -41.39
CA ASP A 336 -15.82 -5.44 -41.81
C ASP A 336 -17.05 -5.17 -40.93
N ALA A 337 -17.81 -6.22 -40.59
CA ALA A 337 -18.96 -6.11 -39.71
C ALA A 337 -18.59 -5.62 -38.30
N LEU A 338 -17.41 -5.99 -37.79
CA LEU A 338 -16.95 -5.57 -36.47
C LEU A 338 -16.52 -4.10 -36.47
N TRP A 339 -15.82 -3.65 -37.51
CA TRP A 339 -15.46 -2.24 -37.70
C TRP A 339 -16.70 -1.35 -37.74
N LYS A 340 -17.70 -1.73 -38.56
CA LYS A 340 -19.00 -1.04 -38.63
C LYS A 340 -19.72 -1.05 -37.29
N LYS A 341 -19.68 -2.18 -36.57
CA LYS A 341 -20.30 -2.29 -35.24
C LYS A 341 -19.63 -1.37 -34.21
N TRP A 342 -18.30 -1.27 -34.21
CA TRP A 342 -17.57 -0.38 -33.31
C TRP A 342 -17.90 1.09 -33.57
N ARG A 343 -17.93 1.49 -34.85
CA ARG A 343 -18.33 2.85 -35.27
C ARG A 343 -19.77 3.18 -34.90
N ALA A 344 -20.72 2.29 -35.26
CA ALA A 344 -22.14 2.46 -34.93
C ALA A 344 -22.39 2.49 -33.41
N TYR A 345 -21.59 1.76 -32.62
CA TYR A 345 -21.65 1.86 -31.16
C TYR A 345 -21.30 3.27 -30.66
N GLY A 346 -20.24 3.88 -31.21
CA GLY A 346 -19.85 5.26 -30.88
C GLY A 346 -20.95 6.27 -31.20
N ALA A 347 -21.48 6.24 -32.42
CA ALA A 347 -22.62 7.08 -32.83
C ALA A 347 -23.86 6.81 -31.94
N GLY A 348 -24.11 5.55 -31.57
CA GLY A 348 -25.22 5.17 -30.69
C GLY A 348 -25.08 5.74 -29.27
N GLN A 349 -23.86 5.88 -28.75
CA GLN A 349 -23.63 6.57 -27.48
C GLN A 349 -23.85 8.08 -27.61
N ALA A 350 -23.51 8.69 -28.76
CA ALA A 350 -23.82 10.09 -29.02
C ALA A 350 -25.34 10.32 -29.06
N LYS A 351 -26.07 9.50 -29.83
CA LYS A 351 -27.54 9.45 -29.86
C LYS A 351 -28.16 9.37 -28.46
N LEU A 352 -27.67 8.44 -27.61
CA LEU A 352 -28.19 8.29 -26.25
C LEU A 352 -28.02 9.57 -25.42
N ASN A 353 -26.91 10.29 -25.58
CA ASN A 353 -26.70 11.56 -24.88
C ASN A 353 -27.57 12.68 -25.46
N ALA A 354 -27.67 12.79 -26.79
CA ALA A 354 -28.55 13.76 -27.45
C ALA A 354 -29.99 13.65 -26.96
N LEU A 355 -30.58 12.45 -27.00
CA LEU A 355 -31.94 12.20 -26.55
C LEU A 355 -32.16 12.51 -25.06
N ARG A 356 -31.16 12.23 -24.21
CA ARG A 356 -31.23 12.60 -22.78
C ARG A 356 -31.23 14.10 -22.58
N PHE A 357 -30.43 14.82 -23.35
CA PHE A 357 -30.34 16.27 -23.23
C PHE A 357 -31.55 16.99 -23.82
N ASP A 358 -32.20 16.40 -24.81
CA ASP A 358 -33.45 16.90 -25.37
C ASP A 358 -34.65 16.65 -24.41
N ALA A 359 -34.73 15.46 -23.80
CA ALA A 359 -35.91 15.06 -23.05
C ALA A 359 -35.85 15.30 -21.53
N ASP A 360 -34.69 15.08 -20.91
CA ASP A 360 -34.63 14.81 -19.46
C ASP A 360 -33.77 15.83 -18.69
N MET A 361 -32.79 16.47 -19.32
CA MET A 361 -31.82 17.30 -18.60
C MET A 361 -31.05 18.30 -19.47
N GLU A 362 -30.62 19.42 -18.88
CA GLU A 362 -29.72 20.35 -19.57
C GLU A 362 -28.32 19.76 -19.77
N PRO A 363 -27.68 19.97 -20.94
CA PRO A 363 -26.34 19.49 -21.18
C PRO A 363 -25.33 20.17 -20.24
N PRO A 364 -24.39 19.41 -19.64
CA PRO A 364 -23.25 19.98 -18.94
C PRO A 364 -22.44 20.94 -19.82
N LYS A 365 -21.86 21.99 -19.22
CA LYS A 365 -21.11 23.04 -19.94
C LYS A 365 -19.93 22.58 -20.80
N PHE A 366 -19.37 21.40 -20.53
CA PHE A 366 -18.26 20.85 -21.31
C PHE A 366 -18.73 20.09 -22.56
N ILE A 367 -20.04 19.88 -22.71
CA ILE A 367 -20.64 19.19 -23.84
C ILE A 367 -21.24 20.23 -24.78
N ASN A 368 -20.90 20.15 -26.06
CA ASN A 368 -21.58 20.89 -27.10
C ASN A 368 -22.60 19.96 -27.78
N ILE A 369 -23.88 20.24 -27.57
CA ILE A 369 -24.99 19.39 -28.03
C ILE A 369 -25.04 19.26 -29.55
N ASP A 370 -24.80 20.35 -30.29
CA ASP A 370 -24.85 20.35 -31.76
C ASP A 370 -23.85 19.34 -32.35
N TRP A 371 -22.68 19.19 -31.74
CA TRP A 371 -21.70 18.19 -32.18
C TRP A 371 -22.12 16.76 -31.84
N ILE A 372 -22.74 16.54 -30.68
CA ILE A 372 -23.24 15.21 -30.28
C ILE A 372 -24.35 14.75 -31.23
N GLU A 373 -25.26 15.64 -31.60
CA GLU A 373 -26.32 15.37 -32.58
C GLU A 373 -25.76 15.10 -33.98
N GLN A 374 -24.75 15.86 -34.41
CA GLN A 374 -24.07 15.61 -35.68
C GLN A 374 -23.42 14.22 -35.72
N ILE A 375 -22.75 13.80 -34.65
CA ILE A 375 -22.14 12.46 -34.55
C ILE A 375 -23.23 11.37 -34.55
N ALA A 376 -24.35 11.60 -33.86
CA ALA A 376 -25.45 10.64 -33.80
C ALA A 376 -26.07 10.34 -35.19
N GLY A 377 -26.14 11.36 -36.05
CA GLY A 377 -26.69 11.27 -37.41
C GLY A 377 -25.66 11.17 -38.53
N GLU A 378 -24.38 10.92 -38.24
CA GLU A 378 -23.27 11.11 -39.20
C GLU A 378 -23.32 10.14 -40.39
N ASP A 379 -23.54 8.85 -40.13
CA ASP A 379 -23.46 7.79 -41.13
C ASP A 379 -24.84 7.40 -41.68
N ILE A 380 -25.84 7.39 -40.79
CA ILE A 380 -27.23 7.02 -41.07
C ILE A 380 -28.17 7.93 -40.29
N TRP A 381 -29.41 8.05 -40.76
CA TRP A 381 -30.42 8.77 -39.99
C TRP A 381 -30.57 8.14 -38.60
N GLU A 382 -30.55 8.99 -37.57
CA GLU A 382 -30.50 8.61 -36.17
C GLU A 382 -31.59 7.59 -35.79
N GLU A 383 -32.80 7.70 -36.35
CA GLU A 383 -33.91 6.76 -36.10
C GLU A 383 -33.61 5.30 -36.50
N PHE A 384 -32.66 5.08 -37.42
CA PHE A 384 -32.21 3.73 -37.81
C PHE A 384 -31.00 3.23 -36.99
N LEU A 385 -30.48 4.06 -36.08
CA LEU A 385 -29.34 3.73 -35.24
C LEU A 385 -29.78 3.13 -33.90
N ASN A 386 -29.27 1.93 -33.60
CA ASN A 386 -29.52 1.25 -32.34
C ASN A 386 -28.59 1.78 -31.23
N ILE A 387 -29.14 1.94 -30.03
CA ILE A 387 -28.37 2.25 -28.82
C ILE A 387 -28.03 0.94 -28.11
N GLU A 388 -26.75 0.60 -28.08
CA GLU A 388 -26.26 -0.56 -27.33
C GLU A 388 -25.86 -0.16 -25.90
N LEU A 389 -26.50 -0.79 -24.90
CA LEU A 389 -26.25 -0.49 -23.47
C LEU A 389 -25.06 -1.26 -22.89
N GLY A 390 -24.59 -2.29 -23.60
CA GLY A 390 -23.47 -3.14 -23.21
C GLY A 390 -22.14 -2.70 -23.84
N SER A 391 -21.17 -3.62 -23.89
CA SER A 391 -19.94 -3.43 -24.65
C SER A 391 -20.17 -3.72 -26.14
N TRP A 392 -19.61 -2.92 -27.04
CA TRP A 392 -19.65 -3.15 -28.50
C TRP A 392 -19.19 -4.56 -28.91
N SER A 393 -18.25 -5.13 -28.16
CA SER A 393 -17.73 -6.49 -28.39
C SER A 393 -18.46 -7.58 -27.59
N GLY A 394 -19.29 -7.20 -26.62
CA GLY A 394 -19.84 -8.11 -25.61
C GLY A 394 -18.80 -8.60 -24.59
N LEU A 395 -17.59 -8.05 -24.61
CA LEU A 395 -16.47 -8.42 -23.76
C LEU A 395 -16.01 -7.25 -22.90
N ASP A 396 -15.45 -7.57 -21.74
CA ASP A 396 -14.70 -6.61 -20.93
C ASP A 396 -13.27 -6.44 -21.48
N LEU A 397 -12.60 -5.34 -21.10
CA LEU A 397 -11.27 -5.00 -21.61
C LEU A 397 -10.24 -6.11 -21.34
N ARG A 398 -10.37 -6.81 -20.21
CA ARG A 398 -9.48 -7.93 -19.88
C ARG A 398 -9.64 -9.06 -20.90
N LYS A 399 -10.87 -9.48 -21.19
CA LYS A 399 -11.14 -10.52 -22.19
C LYS A 399 -10.72 -10.09 -23.60
N LEU A 400 -10.84 -8.80 -23.94
CA LEU A 400 -10.29 -8.27 -25.19
C LEU A 400 -8.78 -8.53 -25.24
N SER A 401 -8.05 -8.11 -24.20
CA SER A 401 -6.59 -8.29 -24.13
C SER A 401 -6.14 -9.75 -24.14
N GLU A 402 -6.91 -10.64 -23.50
CA GLU A 402 -6.63 -12.09 -23.48
C GLU A 402 -6.83 -12.71 -24.87
N ARG A 403 -7.82 -12.25 -25.64
CA ARG A 403 -8.14 -12.79 -26.96
C ARG A 403 -7.27 -12.23 -28.07
N SER A 404 -6.82 -10.98 -27.97
CA SER A 404 -5.94 -10.36 -28.96
C SER A 404 -4.44 -10.53 -28.66
N GLY A 405 -4.07 -11.11 -27.52
CA GLY A 405 -2.67 -11.39 -27.19
C GLY A 405 -1.93 -10.24 -26.49
N CYS A 406 -2.62 -9.16 -26.10
CA CYS A 406 -2.03 -8.00 -25.41
C CYS A 406 -2.27 -7.98 -23.89
N LYS A 407 -2.47 -9.16 -23.28
CA LYS A 407 -2.73 -9.30 -21.83
C LYS A 407 -1.58 -8.78 -20.96
N GLU A 408 -0.33 -8.87 -21.45
CA GLU A 408 0.84 -8.37 -20.71
C GLU A 408 0.76 -6.85 -20.49
N GLN A 409 0.39 -6.09 -21.52
CA GLN A 409 0.20 -4.64 -21.43
C GLN A 409 -0.96 -4.30 -20.49
N TYR A 410 -2.06 -5.08 -20.58
CA TYR A 410 -3.18 -4.96 -19.65
C TYR A 410 -2.74 -5.15 -18.19
N ASP A 411 -2.06 -6.26 -17.87
CA ASP A 411 -1.63 -6.57 -16.50
C ASP A 411 -0.62 -5.54 -15.96
N THR A 412 0.19 -4.95 -16.85
CA THR A 412 1.21 -3.95 -16.50
C THR A 412 0.58 -2.63 -16.07
N HIS A 413 -0.38 -2.10 -16.85
CA HIS A 413 -0.86 -0.73 -16.66
C HIS A 413 -2.27 -0.65 -16.04
N TYR A 414 -3.15 -1.61 -16.31
CA TYR A 414 -4.58 -1.48 -16.00
C TYR A 414 -4.85 -1.37 -14.50
N SER A 415 -4.31 -2.28 -13.69
CA SER A 415 -4.77 -2.45 -12.30
C SER A 415 -4.49 -1.23 -11.42
N TRP A 416 -3.32 -0.61 -11.55
CA TRP A 416 -2.96 0.54 -10.72
C TRP A 416 -3.68 1.81 -11.18
N THR A 417 -3.69 2.06 -12.49
CA THR A 417 -4.38 3.23 -13.07
C THR A 417 -5.90 3.16 -12.91
N SER A 418 -6.51 1.97 -12.91
CA SER A 418 -7.94 1.79 -12.57
C SER A 418 -8.26 2.34 -11.19
N GLY A 419 -7.33 2.21 -10.25
CA GLY A 419 -7.50 2.72 -8.91
C GLY A 419 -7.58 4.25 -8.88
N TYR A 420 -6.88 4.95 -9.78
CA TYR A 420 -6.96 6.41 -9.93
C TYR A 420 -8.30 6.82 -10.54
N VAL A 421 -8.76 6.12 -11.56
CA VAL A 421 -10.07 6.36 -12.19
C VAL A 421 -11.20 6.26 -11.17
N HIS A 422 -11.14 5.27 -10.26
CA HIS A 422 -12.20 5.02 -9.28
C HIS A 422 -11.96 5.65 -7.90
N GLY A 423 -10.89 6.43 -7.70
CA GLY A 423 -10.59 7.03 -6.40
C GLY A 423 -10.39 6.01 -5.27
N THR A 424 -9.80 4.85 -5.57
CA THR A 424 -9.57 3.79 -4.58
C THR A 424 -8.48 4.18 -3.58
N TRP A 425 -8.47 3.54 -2.40
CA TRP A 425 -7.60 3.92 -1.29
C TRP A 425 -6.10 3.99 -1.64
N GLY A 426 -5.57 3.08 -2.47
CA GLY A 426 -4.15 3.07 -2.84
C GLY A 426 -3.71 4.38 -3.51
N PRO A 427 -4.31 4.73 -4.65
CA PRO A 427 -4.07 6.01 -5.34
C PRO A 427 -4.40 7.26 -4.51
N VAL A 428 -5.49 7.24 -3.72
CA VAL A 428 -5.80 8.35 -2.79
C VAL A 428 -4.67 8.55 -1.78
N ARG A 429 -4.15 7.45 -1.21
CA ARG A 429 -3.01 7.49 -0.30
C ARG A 429 -1.76 8.04 -0.98
N GLU A 430 -1.46 7.58 -2.19
CA GLU A 430 -0.24 7.96 -2.92
C GLU A 430 -0.27 9.43 -3.35
N ALA A 431 -1.40 9.91 -3.86
CA ALA A 431 -1.53 11.24 -4.48
C ALA A 431 -1.83 12.38 -3.51
N SER A 432 -2.36 12.09 -2.32
CA SER A 432 -2.91 13.15 -1.45
C SER A 432 -2.33 13.19 -0.05
N PHE A 433 -1.45 12.24 0.32
CA PHE A 433 -0.93 12.17 1.66
C PHE A 433 0.53 11.74 1.67
N THR A 434 1.27 12.16 2.70
CA THR A 434 2.57 11.57 3.07
C THR A 434 2.54 10.99 4.49
N THR A 435 3.63 10.37 4.95
CA THR A 435 3.72 9.73 6.27
C THR A 435 4.43 10.68 7.24
N CYS A 436 3.82 10.94 8.40
CA CYS A 436 4.48 11.63 9.50
C CYS A 436 5.69 10.84 9.98
N GLY A 437 6.80 11.55 10.18
CA GLY A 437 8.02 10.99 10.74
C GLY A 437 7.99 10.81 12.26
N ASN A 438 6.98 11.35 12.95
CA ASN A 438 6.91 11.30 14.40
C ASN A 438 6.36 9.91 14.82
N PRO A 439 7.19 9.05 15.43
CA PRO A 439 6.76 7.71 15.83
C PRO A 439 5.69 7.75 16.92
N LEU A 440 5.62 8.83 17.70
CA LEU A 440 4.61 9.07 18.73
C LEU A 440 3.22 9.37 18.16
N HIS A 441 3.12 9.62 16.85
CA HIS A 441 1.86 9.79 16.12
C HIS A 441 1.48 8.52 15.34
N ARG A 442 2.10 7.37 15.65
CA ARG A 442 1.92 6.10 14.93
C ARG A 442 2.19 6.22 13.42
N MET A 443 3.08 7.15 13.03
CA MET A 443 3.37 7.46 11.62
C MET A 443 2.08 7.72 10.81
N HIS A 444 1.14 8.47 11.40
CA HIS A 444 -0.12 8.83 10.74
C HIS A 444 0.10 9.56 9.41
N ARG A 445 -1.00 9.73 8.67
CA ARG A 445 -1.00 10.33 7.34
C ARG A 445 -1.41 11.78 7.46
N TYR A 446 -0.71 12.67 6.78
CA TYR A 446 -1.11 14.08 6.67
C TYR A 446 -1.12 14.52 5.19
N PRO A 447 -1.94 15.53 4.83
CA PRO A 447 -2.07 15.96 3.45
C PRO A 447 -0.74 16.40 2.85
N ASP A 448 -0.45 15.91 1.65
CA ASP A 448 0.75 16.28 0.89
C ASP A 448 0.46 16.12 -0.61
N GLN A 449 0.98 17.04 -1.43
CA GLN A 449 0.77 17.10 -2.87
C GLN A 449 2.10 16.97 -3.61
N LYS A 450 2.87 15.93 -3.27
CA LYS A 450 4.13 15.65 -3.95
C LYS A 450 3.92 15.18 -5.39
N PRO A 451 4.85 15.49 -6.31
CA PRO A 451 4.87 14.90 -7.64
C PRO A 451 4.93 13.37 -7.58
N LEU A 452 4.17 12.72 -8.45
CA LEU A 452 4.19 11.27 -8.63
C LEU A 452 5.26 10.89 -9.67
N PRO A 453 5.67 9.60 -9.73
CA PRO A 453 6.53 9.11 -10.81
C PRO A 453 5.99 9.47 -12.20
N ASP A 454 6.85 9.80 -13.15
CA ASP A 454 6.40 10.21 -14.48
C ASP A 454 5.75 9.05 -15.26
N THR A 455 4.70 9.33 -16.04
CA THR A 455 4.00 8.36 -16.91
C THR A 455 4.31 8.53 -18.39
N VAL A 456 5.03 9.58 -18.79
CA VAL A 456 5.23 9.92 -20.21
C VAL A 456 5.93 8.81 -20.99
N SER A 457 6.90 8.12 -20.40
CA SER A 457 7.58 6.98 -21.06
C SER A 457 6.63 5.80 -21.32
N ASP A 458 5.86 5.39 -20.31
CA ASP A 458 4.88 4.31 -20.49
C ASP A 458 3.80 4.69 -21.51
N ALA A 459 3.43 5.98 -21.56
CA ALA A 459 2.49 6.50 -22.54
C ALA A 459 3.08 6.46 -23.96
N ALA A 460 4.34 6.86 -24.15
CA ALA A 460 5.03 6.80 -25.43
C ALA A 460 5.12 5.35 -25.95
N ASP A 461 5.41 4.39 -25.08
CA ASP A 461 5.45 2.97 -25.43
C ASP A 461 4.08 2.46 -25.93
N LEU A 462 2.97 2.87 -25.29
CA LEU A 462 1.63 2.51 -25.76
C LEU A 462 1.27 3.18 -27.08
N VAL A 463 1.65 4.45 -27.28
CA VAL A 463 1.45 5.15 -28.56
C VAL A 463 2.24 4.46 -29.67
N ASN A 464 3.50 4.11 -29.44
CA ASN A 464 4.32 3.41 -30.43
C ASN A 464 3.69 2.08 -30.86
N ARG A 465 3.08 1.34 -29.93
CA ARG A 465 2.34 0.10 -30.25
C ARG A 465 1.08 0.35 -31.08
N ILE A 466 0.37 1.46 -30.83
CA ILE A 466 -0.76 1.90 -31.68
C ILE A 466 -0.26 2.21 -33.10
N LEU A 467 0.91 2.82 -33.23
CA LEU A 467 1.52 3.11 -34.54
C LEU A 467 2.06 1.83 -35.22
N ASP A 468 2.50 0.83 -34.47
CA ASP A 468 2.82 -0.51 -35.00
C ASP A 468 1.57 -1.19 -35.58
N ASP A 469 0.45 -1.14 -34.85
CA ASP A 469 -0.85 -1.64 -35.32
C ASP A 469 -1.31 -0.91 -36.58
N LEU A 470 -1.10 0.41 -36.63
CA LEU A 470 -1.42 1.23 -37.81
C LEU A 470 -0.56 0.85 -39.02
N ASP A 471 0.76 0.72 -38.87
CA ASP A 471 1.65 0.34 -39.96
C ASP A 471 1.37 -1.09 -40.44
N ALA A 472 1.00 -2.01 -39.54
CA ALA A 472 0.54 -3.33 -39.93
C ALA A 472 -0.76 -3.29 -40.77
N ALA A 473 -1.68 -2.37 -40.45
CA ALA A 473 -2.96 -2.22 -41.12
C ALA A 473 -2.87 -1.45 -42.45
N TYR A 474 -1.97 -0.46 -42.52
CA TYR A 474 -1.70 0.44 -43.64
C TYR A 474 -0.18 0.66 -43.77
N PRO A 475 0.53 -0.27 -44.44
CA PRO A 475 2.00 -0.26 -44.49
C PRO A 475 2.61 1.01 -45.06
N GLY A 476 3.78 1.38 -44.53
CA GLY A 476 4.58 2.52 -45.00
C GLY A 476 4.78 3.61 -43.95
N PHE A 477 4.32 3.40 -42.71
CA PHE A 477 4.42 4.34 -41.59
C PHE A 477 5.43 3.87 -40.54
N SER A 478 6.72 4.10 -40.80
CA SER A 478 7.80 3.64 -39.92
C SER A 478 8.14 4.58 -38.74
N HIS A 479 7.42 5.70 -38.58
CA HIS A 479 7.77 6.74 -37.61
C HIS A 479 7.27 6.42 -36.19
N ARG A 480 8.11 6.63 -35.16
CA ARG A 480 7.81 6.37 -33.74
C ARG A 480 8.23 7.53 -32.85
N ILE A 481 7.64 7.61 -31.67
CA ILE A 481 8.04 8.52 -30.59
C ILE A 481 9.33 7.95 -29.99
N SER A 482 10.43 8.67 -30.17
CA SER A 482 11.73 8.36 -29.57
C SER A 482 12.18 6.91 -29.83
N GLU A 483 12.77 6.66 -31.01
CA GLU A 483 13.54 5.43 -31.24
C GLU A 483 14.67 5.35 -30.19
N GLN A 484 14.80 4.18 -29.53
CA GLN A 484 15.90 3.89 -28.61
C GLN A 484 17.26 3.89 -29.32
#